data_AF-A0A091FGZ0-F1
#
_entry.id   AF-A0A091FGZ0-F1
#
_cell.length_a   1.000
_cell.length_b   1.000
_cell.length_c   1.000
_cell.angle_alpha   90.00
_cell.angle_beta   90.00
_cell.angle_gamma   90.00
#
_symmetry.space_group_name_H-M   'P 1'
#
loop_
_entity.id
_entity.type
_entity.pdbx_description
1 polymer ?
#
loop_
_entity_poly.entity_id
_entity_poly.type
_entity_poly.pdbx_seq_one_letter_code
_entity_poly.pdbx_strand_id
1 'polypeptide(L)'
;MLKIKNYFIIITLVMIVYPMTVFAQDILNQKKSHPVIKQNIQKPLDKDEKQSKQQILTVTPREINLGTISADKSSEGIFTLKSISSDFIDWSTDGPGGWEKLENRKLSGVIKNNSGSLQVGIRLLPKESEDKQKSTSSYVEMKLESGSEKLICRKEFQAGAHKAAIEINSSDGQKTIFATFTIGYTQKNPSINLNPLRLDMGSVPQGKTVSKKILVSNSGKEMLRWSVAARKHAKEDFPDDFHQGKYISFINEEVRGHGVYNVPVNLKDKIEIMGQWKESNGYPTGAEGENFIKVNFSGTGIILYLATYQEDEVNISMSIDKNSIENIELFEDMEENKGELLVAEGLADGPHVFTIVSKDSRLVFEGVKILGRSTAYFPEGSIKIVPNSGATTRQTNYLNVSFNAGQTVPGYYVDDIVFDTNSGEALVEVFAEVLPENISKVVDIYRYYNGTDYLFTADPQAEAKRLIQNRYVKEGIAFRLFKPDNPGTVSFYRWYNPQKKSHFYHSNYTGGGKDLRGYIYEGTIGNIATSKLTNTRELYRWYNAKTGHYFYSTDLQGGKINKRIYKFDGIAGYVK
;
A
#
# COMPACT_ATOMS: atom_id res chain seq x y z
N MET A 1 -24.54 -48.47 34.64
CA MET A 1 -26.00 -48.60 34.84
C MET A 1 -26.66 -47.42 34.13
N LEU A 2 -27.66 -47.72 33.27
CA LEU A 2 -28.63 -46.85 32.55
C LEU A 2 -28.06 -45.71 31.66
N LYS A 3 -28.27 -45.57 30.34
CA LYS A 3 -29.26 -45.93 29.28
C LYS A 3 -30.02 -44.69 28.74
N ILE A 4 -29.78 -44.42 27.43
CA ILE A 4 -30.74 -44.03 26.37
C ILE A 4 -31.20 -42.55 26.40
N LYS A 5 -31.07 -41.74 25.33
CA LYS A 5 -31.79 -41.88 24.03
C LYS A 5 -31.13 -41.08 22.87
N ASN A 6 -31.14 -41.71 21.69
CA ASN A 6 -30.74 -41.20 20.37
C ASN A 6 -31.58 -40.00 19.88
N TYR A 7 -30.98 -39.12 19.07
CA TYR A 7 -31.57 -38.63 17.82
C TYR A 7 -30.47 -38.23 16.81
N PHE A 8 -30.46 -38.94 15.69
CA PHE A 8 -29.71 -38.64 14.46
C PHE A 8 -30.53 -37.61 13.67
N ILE A 9 -29.91 -36.52 13.18
CA ILE A 9 -30.48 -35.68 12.13
C ILE A 9 -29.42 -35.50 11.05
N ILE A 10 -29.67 -36.13 9.90
CA ILE A 10 -28.96 -35.98 8.63
C ILE A 10 -29.66 -34.83 7.88
N ILE A 11 -28.93 -33.78 7.53
CA ILE A 11 -29.43 -32.72 6.64
C ILE A 11 -28.81 -32.96 5.25
N THR A 12 -29.62 -33.49 4.35
CA THR A 12 -29.40 -33.51 2.90
C THR A 12 -29.94 -32.21 2.29
N LEU A 13 -29.07 -31.40 1.69
CA LEU A 13 -29.45 -30.22 0.92
C LEU A 13 -29.51 -30.59 -0.57
N VAL A 14 -30.73 -30.65 -1.14
CA VAL A 14 -30.98 -30.87 -2.57
C VAL A 14 -31.23 -29.51 -3.23
N MET A 15 -30.40 -29.19 -4.23
CA MET A 15 -30.56 -28.04 -5.12
C MET A 15 -31.72 -28.29 -6.09
N ILE A 16 -32.76 -27.46 -6.02
CA ILE A 16 -33.82 -27.38 -7.04
C ILE A 16 -33.73 -26.01 -7.72
N VAL A 17 -33.43 -26.06 -9.01
CA VAL A 17 -33.50 -24.93 -9.95
C VAL A 17 -34.96 -24.71 -10.31
N TYR A 18 -35.48 -23.49 -10.10
CA TYR A 18 -36.76 -23.05 -10.63
C TYR A 18 -36.54 -21.84 -11.56
N PRO A 19 -37.07 -21.83 -12.79
CA PRO A 19 -37.04 -20.67 -13.67
C PRO A 19 -38.20 -19.73 -13.33
N MET A 20 -37.92 -18.43 -13.21
CA MET A 20 -38.94 -17.39 -13.18
C MET A 20 -39.36 -17.07 -14.62
N THR A 21 -40.56 -17.50 -14.98
CA THR A 21 -41.36 -17.01 -16.10
C THR A 21 -42.01 -15.68 -15.71
N VAL A 22 -41.86 -14.64 -16.54
CA VAL A 22 -42.68 -13.42 -16.47
C VAL A 22 -43.69 -13.45 -17.63
N PHE A 23 -44.97 -13.23 -17.28
CA PHE A 23 -46.09 -13.12 -18.21
C PHE A 23 -46.17 -11.73 -18.87
N ALA A 24 -46.37 -11.80 -20.19
CA ALA A 24 -46.99 -10.92 -21.18
C ALA A 24 -47.66 -9.58 -20.79
N GLN A 25 -47.49 -8.60 -21.69
CA GLN A 25 -48.62 -7.92 -22.33
C GLN A 25 -48.26 -7.45 -23.75
N ASP A 26 -49.13 -7.79 -24.69
CA ASP A 26 -48.98 -7.70 -26.14
C ASP A 26 -50.18 -6.90 -26.68
N ILE A 27 -49.98 -5.90 -27.56
CA ILE A 27 -51.07 -5.28 -28.35
C ILE A 27 -50.58 -4.92 -29.76
N LEU A 28 -51.18 -5.65 -30.72
CA LEU A 28 -51.48 -5.37 -32.14
C LEU A 28 -50.31 -5.08 -33.11
N ASN A 29 -50.22 -5.72 -34.28
CA ASN A 29 -51.31 -6.10 -35.17
C ASN A 29 -50.85 -7.15 -36.20
N GLN A 30 -51.68 -8.17 -36.42
CA GLN A 30 -51.51 -9.18 -37.46
C GLN A 30 -51.80 -8.60 -38.85
N LYS A 31 -51.06 -9.08 -39.87
CA LYS A 31 -51.77 -9.72 -41.00
C LYS A 31 -50.96 -10.82 -41.68
N LYS A 32 -51.69 -11.91 -41.87
CA LYS A 32 -51.34 -13.27 -42.30
C LYS A 32 -50.73 -13.34 -43.69
N SER A 33 -49.87 -14.33 -43.91
CA SER A 33 -49.75 -14.97 -45.22
C SER A 33 -49.76 -16.50 -45.09
N HIS A 34 -50.63 -17.12 -45.87
CA HIS A 34 -50.65 -18.53 -46.23
C HIS A 34 -50.91 -18.61 -47.74
N PRO A 35 -50.50 -19.71 -48.40
CA PRO A 35 -49.66 -19.58 -49.58
C PRO A 35 -50.28 -20.16 -50.86
N VAL A 36 -49.42 -20.14 -51.90
CA VAL A 36 -49.37 -21.00 -53.11
C VAL A 36 -50.21 -20.54 -54.32
N ILE A 37 -49.54 -20.35 -55.46
CA ILE A 37 -49.61 -21.15 -56.71
C ILE A 37 -49.04 -20.33 -57.89
N LYS A 38 -48.17 -20.99 -58.68
CA LYS A 38 -47.62 -20.52 -59.96
C LYS A 38 -48.71 -20.42 -61.03
N GLN A 39 -48.67 -19.39 -61.88
CA GLN A 39 -48.98 -19.52 -63.31
C GLN A 39 -48.29 -18.43 -64.15
N ASN A 40 -47.82 -18.86 -65.32
CA ASN A 40 -47.19 -18.08 -66.39
C ASN A 40 -48.06 -16.88 -66.84
N ILE A 41 -47.41 -15.80 -67.30
CA ILE A 41 -47.66 -15.11 -68.59
C ILE A 41 -46.53 -14.09 -68.84
N GLN A 42 -46.21 -13.92 -70.13
CA GLN A 42 -45.09 -13.21 -70.75
C GLN A 42 -44.85 -11.76 -70.31
N LYS A 43 -43.56 -11.39 -70.26
CA LYS A 43 -43.07 -10.00 -70.30
C LYS A 43 -42.95 -9.53 -71.76
N PRO A 44 -43.39 -8.32 -72.12
CA PRO A 44 -43.01 -7.70 -73.39
C PRO A 44 -41.53 -7.28 -73.35
N LEU A 45 -40.90 -7.31 -74.51
CA LEU A 45 -39.62 -6.67 -74.80
C LEU A 45 -39.64 -5.22 -74.36
N ASP A 46 -38.63 -4.82 -73.58
CA ASP A 46 -38.09 -3.48 -73.70
C ASP A 46 -36.58 -3.60 -73.82
N LYS A 47 -36.08 -3.11 -74.95
CA LYS A 47 -34.66 -3.03 -75.28
C LYS A 47 -34.15 -1.74 -74.66
N ASP A 48 -33.41 -1.87 -73.57
CA ASP A 48 -32.40 -0.88 -73.21
C ASP A 48 -31.07 -1.59 -73.04
N GLU A 49 -30.22 -1.42 -74.05
CA GLU A 49 -28.80 -1.75 -74.04
C GLU A 49 -28.11 -0.95 -72.92
N LYS A 50 -28.07 -1.50 -71.71
CA LYS A 50 -26.94 -1.22 -70.80
C LYS A 50 -25.80 -2.11 -71.25
N GLN A 51 -24.88 -1.52 -72.01
CA GLN A 51 -23.50 -2.03 -72.17
C GLN A 51 -22.99 -2.49 -70.80
N SER A 52 -22.95 -3.80 -70.59
CA SER A 52 -22.16 -4.42 -69.53
C SER A 52 -20.71 -4.09 -69.87
N LYS A 53 -20.11 -3.09 -69.20
CA LYS A 53 -18.65 -2.90 -69.22
C LYS A 53 -18.04 -4.25 -68.82
N GLN A 54 -17.46 -4.95 -69.79
CA GLN A 54 -16.81 -6.22 -69.56
C GLN A 54 -15.66 -5.96 -68.57
N GLN A 55 -15.76 -6.53 -67.36
CA GLN A 55 -14.76 -6.32 -66.32
C GLN A 55 -13.44 -6.93 -66.80
N ILE A 56 -12.42 -6.09 -66.96
CA ILE A 56 -11.16 -6.50 -67.57
C ILE A 56 -10.22 -7.05 -66.49
N LEU A 57 -10.24 -6.46 -65.29
CA LEU A 57 -9.47 -6.90 -64.13
C LEU A 57 -10.34 -7.73 -63.17
N THR A 58 -9.85 -8.84 -62.66
CA THR A 58 -10.52 -9.63 -61.60
C THR A 58 -9.55 -9.87 -60.45
N VAL A 59 -9.96 -9.53 -59.23
CA VAL A 59 -9.16 -9.79 -58.02
C VAL A 59 -9.76 -10.98 -57.27
N THR A 60 -8.94 -11.99 -57.00
CA THR A 60 -9.35 -13.24 -56.33
C THR A 60 -8.38 -13.59 -55.19
N PRO A 61 -8.87 -13.91 -53.98
CA PRO A 61 -10.26 -13.79 -53.54
C PRO A 61 -10.69 -12.31 -53.39
N ARG A 62 -11.98 -12.02 -53.15
CA ARG A 62 -12.42 -10.65 -52.81
C ARG A 62 -12.19 -10.31 -51.34
N GLU A 63 -11.98 -11.33 -50.51
CA GLU A 63 -11.72 -11.22 -49.08
C GLU A 63 -10.70 -12.27 -48.65
N ILE A 64 -9.73 -11.88 -47.84
CA ILE A 64 -8.79 -12.78 -47.16
C ILE A 64 -8.98 -12.65 -45.65
N ASN A 65 -8.84 -13.76 -44.94
CA ASN A 65 -8.77 -13.79 -43.49
C ASN A 65 -7.32 -14.02 -43.06
N LEU A 66 -6.71 -12.99 -42.47
CA LEU A 66 -5.34 -13.00 -41.96
C LEU A 66 -5.25 -13.60 -40.54
N GLY A 67 -6.37 -14.00 -39.93
CA GLY A 67 -6.41 -14.69 -38.65
C GLY A 67 -6.12 -13.76 -37.46
N THR A 68 -5.68 -14.36 -36.35
CA THR A 68 -5.36 -13.66 -35.10
C THR A 68 -3.92 -13.16 -35.09
N ILE A 69 -3.74 -11.87 -34.83
CA ILE A 69 -2.45 -11.18 -34.74
C ILE A 69 -2.13 -10.91 -33.26
N SER A 70 -0.93 -11.29 -32.83
CA SER A 70 -0.37 -11.08 -31.48
C SER A 70 1.04 -10.50 -31.59
N ALA A 71 1.64 -10.08 -30.47
CA ALA A 71 2.95 -9.41 -30.45
C ALA A 71 4.08 -10.24 -31.10
N ASP A 72 3.95 -11.56 -31.06
CA ASP A 72 4.88 -12.56 -31.57
C ASP A 72 4.48 -13.14 -32.94
N LYS A 73 3.31 -12.75 -33.49
CA LYS A 73 2.73 -13.40 -34.66
C LYS A 73 2.23 -12.38 -35.68
N SER A 74 2.95 -12.29 -36.80
CA SER A 74 2.49 -11.64 -38.03
C SER A 74 1.73 -12.63 -38.92
N SER A 75 0.94 -12.10 -39.85
CA SER A 75 0.22 -12.90 -40.83
C SER A 75 0.27 -12.28 -42.21
N GLU A 76 0.19 -13.11 -43.24
CA GLU A 76 0.26 -12.69 -44.63
C GLU A 76 -0.81 -13.40 -45.47
N GLY A 77 -1.28 -12.72 -46.52
CA GLY A 77 -2.18 -13.28 -47.51
C GLY A 77 -1.92 -12.68 -48.88
N ILE A 78 -2.45 -13.31 -49.92
CA ILE A 78 -2.17 -12.93 -51.30
C ILE A 78 -3.50 -12.76 -52.06
N PHE A 79 -3.61 -11.62 -52.73
CA PHE A 79 -4.62 -11.38 -53.76
C PHE A 79 -4.01 -11.62 -55.13
N THR A 80 -4.69 -12.41 -55.96
CA THR A 80 -4.32 -12.59 -57.38
C THR A 80 -5.12 -11.64 -58.24
N LEU A 81 -4.44 -10.81 -59.01
CA LEU A 81 -5.02 -9.89 -59.98
C LEU A 81 -4.94 -10.56 -61.36
N LYS A 82 -6.07 -10.87 -61.99
CA LYS A 82 -6.13 -11.49 -63.33
C LYS A 82 -6.73 -10.53 -64.34
N SER A 83 -6.11 -10.44 -65.52
CA SER A 83 -6.67 -9.72 -66.66
C SER A 83 -7.21 -10.69 -67.71
N ILE A 84 -8.31 -10.31 -68.36
CA ILE A 84 -8.82 -10.96 -69.57
C ILE A 84 -8.38 -10.24 -70.87
N SER A 85 -7.71 -9.09 -70.78
CA SER A 85 -7.11 -8.41 -71.94
C SER A 85 -5.79 -9.04 -72.35
N SER A 86 -5.51 -9.08 -73.65
CA SER A 86 -4.15 -9.31 -74.18
C SER A 86 -3.22 -8.12 -73.98
N ASP A 87 -3.76 -6.96 -73.60
CA ASP A 87 -3.04 -5.71 -73.38
C ASP A 87 -2.66 -5.51 -71.89
N PHE A 88 -1.70 -4.62 -71.64
CA PHE A 88 -1.25 -4.23 -70.30
C PHE A 88 -2.34 -3.50 -69.50
N ILE A 89 -2.54 -3.90 -68.24
CA ILE A 89 -3.40 -3.16 -67.30
C ILE A 89 -2.55 -2.54 -66.21
N ASP A 90 -2.62 -1.21 -66.12
CA ASP A 90 -2.14 -0.45 -64.98
C ASP A 90 -3.16 -0.48 -63.85
N TRP A 91 -2.68 -0.68 -62.64
CA TRP A 91 -3.49 -0.59 -61.43
C TRP A 91 -2.76 0.20 -60.34
N SER A 92 -3.52 0.76 -59.41
CA SER A 92 -2.97 1.45 -58.25
C SER A 92 -3.85 1.33 -57.01
N THR A 93 -3.26 1.51 -55.83
CA THR A 93 -3.97 1.60 -54.55
C THR A 93 -3.33 2.61 -53.61
N ASP A 94 -4.17 3.31 -52.86
CA ASP A 94 -3.78 4.16 -51.73
C ASP A 94 -3.65 3.37 -50.42
N GLY A 95 -3.81 2.05 -50.48
CA GLY A 95 -3.86 1.20 -49.30
C GLY A 95 -5.25 1.18 -48.64
N PRO A 96 -5.34 0.65 -47.41
CA PRO A 96 -6.62 0.54 -46.72
C PRO A 96 -7.18 1.90 -46.27
N GLY A 97 -8.49 2.09 -46.44
CA GLY A 97 -9.16 3.35 -46.13
C GLY A 97 -9.03 3.77 -44.66
N GLY A 98 -8.62 5.02 -44.44
CA GLY A 98 -8.47 5.61 -43.10
C GLY A 98 -7.28 5.08 -42.30
N TRP A 99 -6.26 4.54 -42.96
CA TRP A 99 -4.94 4.25 -42.40
C TRP A 99 -3.94 5.32 -42.85
N GLU A 100 -2.98 5.64 -41.99
CA GLU A 100 -1.89 6.57 -42.29
C GLU A 100 -0.84 5.87 -43.16
N LYS A 101 -0.45 6.48 -44.28
CA LYS A 101 0.63 5.98 -45.14
C LYS A 101 1.96 6.56 -44.68
N LEU A 102 2.97 5.72 -44.50
CA LEU A 102 4.32 6.19 -44.16
C LEU A 102 5.03 6.88 -45.33
N GLU A 103 4.65 6.54 -46.56
CA GLU A 103 5.20 7.12 -47.78
C GLU A 103 4.08 7.85 -48.52
N ASN A 104 4.31 9.10 -48.94
CA ASN A 104 3.33 9.88 -49.69
C ASN A 104 3.26 9.46 -51.17
N ARG A 105 3.05 8.17 -51.42
CA ARG A 105 2.89 7.58 -52.75
C ARG A 105 1.78 6.53 -52.77
N LYS A 106 1.38 6.13 -53.97
CA LYS A 106 0.48 5.00 -54.20
C LYS A 106 1.29 3.78 -54.56
N LEU A 107 0.83 2.59 -54.17
CA LEU A 107 1.35 1.37 -54.75
C LEU A 107 0.72 1.20 -56.14
N SER A 108 1.54 0.94 -57.15
CA SER A 108 1.06 0.76 -58.53
C SER A 108 1.81 -0.36 -59.22
N GLY A 109 1.22 -0.95 -60.25
CA GLY A 109 1.84 -2.03 -61.01
C GLY A 109 1.18 -2.25 -62.36
N VAL A 110 1.85 -3.04 -63.20
CA VAL A 110 1.40 -3.38 -64.56
C VAL A 110 1.24 -4.90 -64.68
N ILE A 111 0.08 -5.37 -65.12
CA ILE A 111 -0.16 -6.79 -65.39
C ILE A 111 0.27 -7.10 -66.83
N LYS A 112 1.38 -7.83 -67.00
CA LYS A 112 1.99 -8.12 -68.31
C LYS A 112 1.64 -9.49 -68.91
N ASN A 113 1.22 -10.47 -68.09
CA ASN A 113 0.99 -11.86 -68.48
C ASN A 113 -0.35 -12.40 -67.99
N ASN A 114 -1.41 -11.58 -68.04
CA ASN A 114 -2.77 -11.91 -67.57
C ASN A 114 -2.90 -12.23 -66.07
N SER A 115 -1.81 -12.21 -65.30
CA SER A 115 -1.82 -12.35 -63.84
C SER A 115 -0.76 -11.47 -63.16
N GLY A 116 -1.09 -11.02 -61.96
CA GLY A 116 -0.22 -10.33 -61.01
C GLY A 116 -0.66 -10.67 -59.58
N SER A 117 0.13 -10.26 -58.60
CA SER A 117 -0.15 -10.52 -57.19
C SER A 117 0.03 -9.28 -56.33
N LEU A 118 -0.82 -9.15 -55.32
CA LEU A 118 -0.71 -8.19 -54.24
C LEU A 118 -0.64 -8.98 -52.93
N GLN A 119 0.53 -8.99 -52.30
CA GLN A 119 0.73 -9.59 -50.99
C GLN A 119 0.36 -8.56 -49.91
N VAL A 120 -0.33 -9.03 -48.88
CA VAL A 120 -0.79 -8.23 -47.74
C VAL A 120 -0.26 -8.88 -46.47
N GLY A 121 0.71 -8.24 -45.85
CA GLY A 121 1.21 -8.59 -44.53
C GLY A 121 0.61 -7.69 -43.45
N ILE A 122 0.36 -8.25 -42.28
CA ILE A 122 -0.11 -7.50 -41.11
C ILE A 122 0.68 -7.91 -39.87
N ARG A 123 1.04 -6.92 -39.05
CA ARG A 123 1.71 -7.14 -37.77
C ARG A 123 1.34 -6.08 -36.74
N LEU A 124 1.46 -6.45 -35.46
CA LEU A 124 1.43 -5.50 -34.37
C LEU A 124 2.80 -4.84 -34.22
N LEU A 125 2.81 -3.53 -33.99
CA LEU A 125 4.04 -2.81 -33.66
C LEU A 125 4.27 -2.86 -32.14
N PRO A 126 5.51 -3.08 -31.68
CA PRO A 126 5.85 -2.90 -30.28
C PRO A 126 5.56 -1.44 -29.89
N LYS A 127 4.98 -1.22 -28.70
CA LYS A 127 4.85 0.13 -28.17
C LYS A 127 6.25 0.61 -27.77
N GLU A 128 6.84 1.49 -28.59
CA GLU A 128 8.01 2.27 -28.21
C GLU A 128 7.54 3.50 -27.40
N SER A 129 7.28 3.30 -26.10
CA SER A 129 7.44 4.30 -25.03
C SER A 129 6.79 3.81 -23.72
N GLU A 130 7.31 4.34 -22.61
CA GLU A 130 7.13 3.98 -21.19
C GLU A 130 5.71 4.14 -20.62
N ASP A 131 4.74 4.51 -21.44
CA ASP A 131 3.39 4.83 -20.96
C ASP A 131 2.51 3.57 -20.87
N LYS A 132 2.77 2.76 -19.83
CA LYS A 132 2.06 1.50 -19.54
C LYS A 132 0.62 1.69 -19.07
N GLN A 133 0.08 2.91 -19.02
CA GLN A 133 -1.24 3.15 -18.44
C GLN A 133 -2.17 3.98 -19.35
N LYS A 134 -3.00 3.27 -20.13
CA LYS A 134 -4.42 3.58 -20.50
C LYS A 134 -4.82 3.27 -21.93
N SER A 135 -3.88 3.05 -22.85
CA SER A 135 -4.26 2.71 -24.23
C SER A 135 -4.54 1.20 -24.37
N THR A 136 -5.82 0.82 -24.43
CA THR A 136 -6.30 -0.53 -24.83
C THR A 136 -6.15 -0.79 -26.33
N SER A 137 -5.68 0.21 -27.07
CA SER A 137 -5.42 0.14 -28.47
C SER A 137 -3.97 -0.24 -28.77
N SER A 138 -3.79 -0.86 -29.93
CA SER A 138 -2.49 -1.25 -30.47
C SER A 138 -2.31 -0.69 -31.87
N TYR A 139 -1.10 -0.24 -32.19
CA TYR A 139 -0.73 0.15 -33.54
C TYR A 139 -0.53 -1.10 -34.40
N VAL A 140 -1.26 -1.16 -35.49
CA VAL A 140 -1.18 -2.23 -36.48
C VAL A 140 -0.55 -1.66 -37.74
N GLU A 141 0.44 -2.38 -38.26
CA GLU A 141 1.08 -2.08 -39.54
C GLU A 141 0.60 -3.08 -40.59
N MET A 142 0.08 -2.56 -41.70
CA MET A 142 -0.26 -3.33 -42.89
C MET A 142 0.75 -3.00 -44.00
N LYS A 143 1.40 -4.04 -44.52
CA LYS A 143 2.37 -3.97 -45.60
C LYS A 143 1.74 -4.53 -46.86
N LEU A 144 1.69 -3.75 -47.93
CA LEU A 144 1.20 -4.14 -49.24
C LEU A 144 2.37 -4.24 -50.20
N GLU A 145 2.54 -5.37 -50.88
CA GLU A 145 3.67 -5.60 -51.79
C GLU A 145 3.23 -6.14 -53.14
N SER A 146 3.82 -5.60 -54.22
CA SER A 146 3.69 -6.14 -55.56
C SER A 146 4.99 -5.97 -56.34
N GLY A 147 5.62 -7.08 -56.72
CA GLY A 147 6.96 -7.05 -57.32
C GLY A 147 7.99 -6.47 -56.36
N SER A 148 8.71 -5.43 -56.78
CA SER A 148 9.69 -4.69 -55.97
C SER A 148 9.08 -3.51 -55.20
N GLU A 149 7.83 -3.16 -55.47
CA GLU A 149 7.17 -2.02 -54.84
C GLU A 149 6.45 -2.45 -53.56
N LYS A 150 6.51 -1.58 -52.55
CA LYS A 150 5.84 -1.78 -51.26
C LYS A 150 5.18 -0.49 -50.78
N LEU A 151 4.10 -0.64 -50.03
CA LEU A 151 3.42 0.44 -49.31
C LEU A 151 3.16 0.00 -47.87
N ILE A 152 3.50 0.86 -46.91
CA ILE A 152 3.30 0.60 -45.48
C ILE A 152 2.26 1.57 -44.94
N CYS A 153 1.22 1.01 -44.33
CA CYS A 153 0.12 1.74 -43.73
C CYS A 153 -0.01 1.41 -42.24
N ARG A 154 -0.37 2.39 -41.41
CA ARG A 154 -0.53 2.23 -39.96
C ARG A 154 -1.89 2.75 -39.49
N LYS A 155 -2.46 2.07 -38.50
CA LYS A 155 -3.66 2.52 -37.81
C LYS A 155 -3.75 1.90 -36.43
N GLU A 156 -4.36 2.65 -35.52
CA GLU A 156 -4.65 2.19 -34.17
C GLU A 156 -5.96 1.39 -34.11
N PHE A 157 -5.93 0.22 -33.46
CA PHE A 157 -7.08 -0.67 -33.30
C PHE A 157 -7.27 -1.10 -31.85
N GLN A 158 -8.54 -1.26 -31.45
CA GLN A 158 -8.91 -1.96 -30.22
C GLN A 158 -8.84 -3.48 -30.39
N ALA A 159 -8.81 -4.25 -29.31
CA ALA A 159 -8.92 -5.71 -29.39
C ALA A 159 -10.26 -6.14 -30.04
N GLY A 160 -10.25 -7.22 -30.83
CA GLY A 160 -11.44 -7.73 -31.51
C GLY A 160 -11.25 -7.98 -33.01
N ALA A 161 -12.35 -8.32 -33.69
CA ALA A 161 -12.37 -8.59 -35.12
C ALA A 161 -12.50 -7.29 -35.93
N HIS A 162 -11.65 -7.15 -36.93
CA HIS A 162 -11.56 -5.96 -37.78
C HIS A 162 -11.56 -6.34 -39.26
N LYS A 163 -11.97 -5.38 -40.09
CA LYS A 163 -12.03 -5.50 -41.54
C LYS A 163 -11.47 -4.24 -42.18
N ALA A 164 -10.40 -4.39 -42.97
CA ALA A 164 -9.81 -3.32 -43.75
C ALA A 164 -10.25 -3.42 -45.21
N ALA A 165 -10.72 -2.31 -45.77
CA ALA A 165 -11.11 -2.18 -47.17
C ALA A 165 -9.95 -1.56 -47.96
N ILE A 166 -9.46 -2.25 -48.99
CA ILE A 166 -8.39 -1.79 -49.88
C ILE A 166 -9.01 -1.53 -51.26
N GLU A 167 -8.86 -0.30 -51.76
CA GLU A 167 -9.38 0.10 -53.07
C GLU A 167 -8.30 -0.05 -54.15
N ILE A 168 -8.59 -0.87 -55.14
CA ILE A 168 -7.77 -1.10 -56.34
C ILE A 168 -8.39 -0.31 -57.49
N ASN A 169 -7.67 0.66 -58.03
CA ASN A 169 -8.08 1.46 -59.17
C ASN A 169 -7.41 0.94 -60.45
N SER A 170 -8.18 0.68 -61.49
CA SER A 170 -7.71 0.31 -62.83
C SER A 170 -8.52 1.04 -63.91
N SER A 171 -8.11 0.91 -65.16
CA SER A 171 -8.79 1.54 -66.32
C SER A 171 -10.25 1.09 -66.50
N ASP A 172 -10.63 -0.07 -65.98
CA ASP A 172 -12.00 -0.59 -66.02
C ASP A 172 -12.87 -0.19 -64.81
N GLY A 173 -12.29 0.48 -63.81
CA GLY A 173 -12.97 1.02 -62.64
C GLY A 173 -12.26 0.73 -61.32
N GLN A 174 -12.92 1.12 -60.23
CA GLN A 174 -12.45 0.85 -58.87
C GLN A 174 -13.05 -0.46 -58.34
N LYS A 175 -12.23 -1.28 -57.68
CA LYS A 175 -12.62 -2.52 -57.01
C LYS A 175 -12.17 -2.49 -55.56
N THR A 176 -13.07 -2.83 -54.65
CA THR A 176 -12.74 -2.95 -53.22
C THR A 176 -12.53 -4.42 -52.87
N ILE A 177 -11.39 -4.70 -52.23
CA ILE A 177 -11.09 -6.00 -51.61
C ILE A 177 -10.94 -5.84 -50.11
N PHE A 178 -11.09 -6.93 -49.37
CA PHE A 178 -11.11 -6.89 -47.92
C PHE A 178 -10.08 -7.81 -47.27
N ALA A 179 -9.39 -7.30 -46.24
CA ALA A 179 -8.59 -8.10 -45.33
C ALA A 179 -9.26 -8.11 -43.96
N THR A 180 -9.65 -9.30 -43.46
CA THR A 180 -10.15 -9.48 -42.10
C THR A 180 -9.06 -10.02 -41.18
N PHE A 181 -9.03 -9.54 -39.95
CA PHE A 181 -8.06 -9.96 -38.94
C PHE A 181 -8.63 -9.75 -37.54
N THR A 182 -8.14 -10.50 -36.57
CA THR A 182 -8.50 -10.34 -35.16
C THR A 182 -7.29 -9.88 -34.39
N ILE A 183 -7.40 -8.73 -33.72
CA ILE A 183 -6.38 -8.30 -32.76
C ILE A 183 -6.66 -9.04 -31.46
N GLY A 184 -5.73 -9.92 -31.06
CA GLY A 184 -5.80 -10.60 -29.79
C GLY A 184 -5.81 -9.60 -28.64
N TYR A 185 -6.53 -9.91 -27.55
CA TYR A 185 -6.36 -9.14 -26.33
C TYR A 185 -4.88 -9.24 -25.92
N THR A 186 -4.17 -8.12 -25.85
CA THR A 186 -2.94 -8.04 -25.05
C THR A 186 -3.36 -8.32 -23.61
N GLN A 187 -3.29 -9.57 -23.19
CA GLN A 187 -3.59 -9.95 -21.81
C GLN A 187 -2.54 -9.25 -20.95
N LYS A 188 -2.97 -8.52 -19.92
CA LYS A 188 -2.03 -8.04 -18.91
C LYS A 188 -1.37 -9.28 -18.32
N ASN A 189 -0.06 -9.40 -18.51
CA ASN A 189 0.79 -10.37 -17.83
C ASN A 189 0.44 -10.39 -16.32
N PRO A 190 0.62 -11.54 -15.63
CA PRO A 190 0.37 -11.59 -14.20
C PRO A 190 1.21 -10.51 -13.51
N SER A 191 0.61 -9.80 -12.55
CA SER A 191 1.27 -8.67 -11.90
C SER A 191 0.96 -8.70 -10.41
N ILE A 192 2.00 -8.97 -9.62
CA ILE A 192 1.89 -9.07 -8.18
C ILE A 192 1.69 -7.68 -7.57
N ASN A 193 0.75 -7.59 -6.63
CA ASN A 193 0.58 -6.42 -5.78
C ASN A 193 0.64 -6.89 -4.33
N LEU A 194 1.53 -6.26 -3.57
CA LEU A 194 1.87 -6.58 -2.18
C LEU A 194 1.45 -5.42 -1.29
N ASN A 195 0.79 -5.73 -0.17
CA ASN A 195 0.42 -4.73 0.83
C ASN A 195 0.59 -5.30 2.26
N PRO A 196 1.43 -4.71 3.12
CA PRO A 196 2.27 -3.53 2.85
C PRO A 196 3.53 -3.88 2.04
N LEU A 197 4.20 -2.87 1.48
CA LEU A 197 5.54 -3.00 0.91
C LEU A 197 6.64 -2.95 1.97
N ARG A 198 6.33 -2.43 3.17
CA ARG A 198 7.23 -2.35 4.32
C ARG A 198 6.52 -2.86 5.56
N LEU A 199 7.10 -3.85 6.22
CA LEU A 199 6.48 -4.60 7.29
C LEU A 199 7.16 -4.27 8.63
N ASP A 200 6.53 -3.42 9.44
CA ASP A 200 6.98 -3.10 10.79
C ASP A 200 6.52 -4.15 11.81
N MET A 201 7.45 -4.94 12.32
CA MET A 201 7.23 -5.90 13.41
C MET A 201 7.12 -5.21 14.78
N GLY A 202 7.47 -3.93 14.86
CA GLY A 202 7.48 -3.11 16.06
C GLY A 202 8.63 -3.45 17.01
N SER A 203 8.47 -3.03 18.27
CA SER A 203 9.43 -3.34 19.33
C SER A 203 9.09 -4.69 19.99
N VAL A 204 9.95 -5.68 19.78
CA VAL A 204 9.76 -7.08 20.17
C VAL A 204 10.71 -7.42 21.32
N PRO A 205 10.20 -7.77 22.52
CA PRO A 205 11.07 -8.26 23.59
C PRO A 205 11.79 -9.54 23.17
N GLN A 206 13.06 -9.65 23.52
CA GLN A 206 13.84 -10.87 23.36
C GLN A 206 13.09 -12.06 24.01
N GLY A 207 13.08 -13.22 23.34
CA GLY A 207 12.28 -14.36 23.80
C GLY A 207 10.81 -14.34 23.37
N LYS A 208 10.34 -13.33 22.64
CA LYS A 208 8.96 -13.27 22.12
C LYS A 208 8.89 -13.46 20.62
N THR A 209 7.70 -13.88 20.17
CA THR A 209 7.34 -13.98 18.76
C THR A 209 6.24 -12.98 18.45
N VAL A 210 6.38 -12.28 17.33
CA VAL A 210 5.35 -11.41 16.75
C VAL A 210 4.97 -11.90 15.37
N SER A 211 3.73 -11.64 14.95
CA SER A 211 3.24 -12.00 13.62
C SER A 211 2.51 -10.84 12.98
N LYS A 212 2.76 -10.63 11.69
CA LYS A 212 2.11 -9.63 10.83
C LYS A 212 1.67 -10.28 9.52
N LYS A 213 0.87 -9.57 8.74
CA LYS A 213 0.31 -10.07 7.48
C LYS A 213 0.79 -9.28 6.28
N ILE A 214 1.03 -10.00 5.18
CA ILE A 214 1.19 -9.44 3.85
C ILE A 214 0.01 -9.92 3.00
N LEU A 215 -0.66 -8.99 2.34
CA LEU A 215 -1.70 -9.25 1.36
C LEU A 215 -1.04 -9.38 -0.01
N VAL A 216 -1.34 -10.47 -0.70
CA VAL A 216 -0.86 -10.75 -2.05
C VAL A 216 -2.06 -10.76 -2.98
N SER A 217 -2.06 -9.90 -3.97
CA SER A 217 -3.10 -9.86 -5.00
C SER A 217 -2.47 -9.85 -6.39
N ASN A 218 -3.27 -10.20 -7.40
CA ASN A 218 -2.85 -10.18 -8.79
C ASN A 218 -3.69 -9.15 -9.54
N SER A 219 -3.02 -8.10 -10.03
CA SER A 219 -3.62 -7.04 -10.85
C SER A 219 -3.61 -7.36 -12.35
N GLY A 220 -2.94 -8.46 -12.74
CA GLY A 220 -2.91 -9.01 -14.09
C GLY A 220 -4.15 -9.83 -14.43
N LYS A 221 -4.21 -10.32 -15.68
CA LYS A 221 -5.34 -11.14 -16.16
C LYS A 221 -5.04 -12.64 -16.10
N GLU A 222 -3.78 -13.04 -16.22
CA GLU A 222 -3.34 -14.43 -16.12
C GLU A 222 -3.07 -14.86 -14.68
N MET A 223 -2.95 -16.16 -14.43
CA MET A 223 -2.64 -16.69 -13.11
C MET A 223 -1.21 -16.31 -12.69
N LEU A 224 -1.09 -15.63 -11.54
CA LEU A 224 0.18 -15.37 -10.89
C LEU A 224 0.57 -16.59 -10.05
N ARG A 225 1.75 -17.16 -10.29
CA ARG A 225 2.37 -18.17 -9.44
C ARG A 225 3.50 -17.52 -8.67
N TRP A 226 3.59 -17.78 -7.38
CA TRP A 226 4.58 -17.16 -6.52
C TRP A 226 5.13 -18.12 -5.47
N SER A 227 6.39 -17.93 -5.12
CA SER A 227 7.03 -18.46 -3.91
C SER A 227 7.65 -17.30 -3.13
N VAL A 228 7.81 -17.49 -1.82
CA VAL A 228 8.27 -16.43 -0.93
C VAL A 228 9.20 -16.98 0.14
N ALA A 229 10.28 -16.24 0.41
CA ALA A 229 11.23 -16.51 1.47
C ALA A 229 11.85 -15.21 2.00
N ALA A 230 12.34 -15.24 3.24
CA ALA A 230 13.26 -14.19 3.69
C ALA A 230 14.58 -14.31 2.90
N ARG A 231 15.17 -13.17 2.54
CA ARG A 231 16.46 -13.12 1.86
C ARG A 231 17.53 -13.78 2.73
N LYS A 232 18.47 -14.45 2.08
CA LYS A 232 19.60 -15.10 2.76
C LYS A 232 20.82 -14.21 2.61
N HIS A 233 21.48 -13.96 3.72
CA HIS A 233 22.70 -13.16 3.81
C HIS A 233 23.85 -14.04 4.29
N ALA A 234 25.07 -13.76 3.86
CA ALA A 234 26.25 -14.38 4.44
C ALA A 234 26.47 -13.84 5.87
N LYS A 235 27.17 -14.60 6.73
CA LYS A 235 27.33 -14.26 8.16
C LYS A 235 28.05 -12.93 8.43
N GLU A 236 28.77 -12.40 7.46
CA GLU A 236 29.54 -11.16 7.56
C GLU A 236 28.87 -10.00 6.81
N ASP A 237 27.72 -10.23 6.18
CA ASP A 237 27.02 -9.20 5.45
C ASP A 237 26.31 -8.25 6.42
N PHE A 238 26.36 -6.96 6.10
CA PHE A 238 25.63 -5.91 6.78
C PHE A 238 24.74 -5.19 5.77
N PRO A 239 23.58 -4.66 6.20
CA PRO A 239 22.78 -3.78 5.37
C PRO A 239 23.62 -2.65 4.82
N ASP A 240 23.51 -2.40 3.51
CA ASP A 240 24.14 -1.23 2.90
C ASP A 240 23.59 0.07 3.51
N ASP A 241 24.26 1.18 3.25
CA ASP A 241 23.93 2.47 3.86
C ASP A 241 22.50 2.96 3.53
N PHE A 242 21.90 2.47 2.44
CA PHE A 242 20.52 2.81 2.04
C PHE A 242 19.47 1.95 2.75
N HIS A 243 19.78 0.69 3.07
CA HIS A 243 18.92 -0.19 3.85
C HIS A 243 19.06 0.05 5.36
N GLN A 244 20.15 0.71 5.79
CA GLN A 244 20.32 1.11 7.18
C GLN A 244 19.30 2.14 7.62
N GLY A 245 18.67 1.88 8.77
CA GLY A 245 17.79 2.85 9.41
C GLY A 245 16.66 2.23 10.21
N LYS A 246 16.01 3.08 11.00
CA LYS A 246 14.83 2.70 11.79
C LYS A 246 13.56 3.10 11.06
N TYR A 247 12.81 2.14 10.56
CA TYR A 247 11.45 2.36 10.06
C TYR A 247 10.46 2.56 11.20
N ILE A 248 9.52 3.48 11.03
CA ILE A 248 8.39 3.74 11.91
C ILE A 248 7.15 3.79 11.03
N SER A 249 6.27 2.79 11.16
CA SER A 249 4.98 2.81 10.49
C SER A 249 4.01 3.76 11.18
N PHE A 250 3.23 4.51 10.40
CA PHE A 250 2.12 5.32 10.91
C PHE A 250 0.82 4.53 11.01
N ILE A 251 0.83 3.22 10.74
CA ILE A 251 -0.39 2.42 10.79
C ILE A 251 -1.00 2.41 12.20
N ASN A 252 -2.30 2.69 12.29
CA ASN A 252 -3.10 2.46 13.46
C ASN A 252 -4.24 1.48 13.13
N GLU A 253 -4.05 0.21 13.50
CA GLU A 253 -5.05 -0.83 13.25
C GLU A 253 -6.35 -0.61 14.05
N GLU A 254 -6.31 0.13 15.16
CA GLU A 254 -7.49 0.39 16.01
C GLU A 254 -8.49 1.37 15.37
N VAL A 255 -8.03 2.19 14.41
CA VAL A 255 -8.87 3.20 13.73
C VAL A 255 -9.27 2.78 12.32
N ARG A 256 -8.87 1.59 11.89
CA ARG A 256 -9.11 1.10 10.53
C ARG A 256 -10.61 0.95 10.24
N GLY A 257 -11.08 1.62 9.18
CA GLY A 257 -12.48 1.62 8.78
C GLY A 257 -13.37 2.57 9.61
N HIS A 258 -12.81 3.35 10.55
CA HIS A 258 -13.56 4.35 11.31
C HIS A 258 -13.58 5.73 10.61
N GLY A 259 -12.78 5.93 9.56
CA GLY A 259 -12.80 7.13 8.72
C GLY A 259 -12.07 8.34 9.29
N VAL A 260 -11.65 8.31 10.56
CA VAL A 260 -10.82 9.33 11.21
C VAL A 260 -9.54 8.69 11.71
N TYR A 261 -8.41 9.31 11.42
CA TYR A 261 -7.11 8.84 11.87
C TYR A 261 -6.70 9.49 13.19
N ASN A 262 -6.11 8.69 14.08
CA ASN A 262 -5.43 9.14 15.29
C ASN A 262 -4.08 8.43 15.40
N VAL A 263 -3.07 9.13 15.94
CA VAL A 263 -1.73 8.56 16.15
C VAL A 263 -1.81 7.36 17.12
N PRO A 264 -1.18 6.21 16.80
CA PRO A 264 -1.04 5.08 17.72
C PRO A 264 -0.48 5.50 19.08
N VAL A 265 -0.96 4.88 20.16
CA VAL A 265 -0.54 5.25 21.53
C VAL A 265 0.98 5.22 21.70
N ASN A 266 1.66 4.20 21.14
CA ASN A 266 3.11 4.02 21.20
C ASN A 266 3.92 5.06 20.41
N LEU A 267 3.27 5.93 19.61
CA LEU A 267 3.92 6.95 18.80
C LEU A 267 3.61 8.38 19.25
N LYS A 268 2.77 8.59 20.28
CA LYS A 268 2.34 9.94 20.72
C LYS A 268 3.49 10.86 21.17
N ASP A 269 4.57 10.30 21.70
CA ASP A 269 5.76 11.07 22.09
C ASP A 269 6.66 11.46 20.90
N LYS A 270 6.43 10.83 19.74
CA LYS A 270 7.24 11.02 18.52
C LYS A 270 6.49 11.71 17.40
N ILE A 271 5.18 11.52 17.33
CA ILE A 271 4.35 11.99 16.24
C ILE A 271 3.22 12.84 16.79
N GLU A 272 3.13 14.07 16.29
CA GLU A 272 2.01 14.97 16.55
C GLU A 272 1.27 15.20 15.24
N ILE A 273 -0.06 15.16 15.29
CA ILE A 273 -0.91 15.53 14.14
C ILE A 273 -1.81 16.69 14.52
N MET A 274 -2.03 17.60 13.58
CA MET A 274 -3.00 18.70 13.70
C MET A 274 -3.79 18.83 12.39
N GLY A 275 -5.04 19.28 12.47
CA GLY A 275 -5.94 19.34 11.31
C GLY A 275 -6.92 18.18 11.25
N GLN A 276 -7.55 17.99 10.09
CA GLN A 276 -8.54 16.95 9.82
C GLN A 276 -7.91 15.77 9.10
N TRP A 277 -7.49 14.76 9.87
CA TRP A 277 -6.91 13.54 9.32
C TRP A 277 -7.97 12.45 9.17
N LYS A 278 -8.15 11.99 7.93
CA LYS A 278 -8.93 10.80 7.61
C LYS A 278 -8.02 9.57 7.69
N GLU A 279 -8.64 8.40 7.77
CA GLU A 279 -7.95 7.11 7.75
C GLU A 279 -8.12 6.40 6.41
N SER A 280 -7.04 5.77 5.94
CA SER A 280 -7.02 4.86 4.78
C SER A 280 -6.21 3.62 5.11
N ASN A 281 -6.87 2.48 5.31
CA ASN A 281 -6.25 1.20 5.70
C ASN A 281 -5.36 1.27 6.96
N GLY A 282 -5.74 2.12 7.92
CA GLY A 282 -5.03 2.39 9.17
C GLY A 282 -4.02 3.54 9.06
N TYR A 283 -3.75 4.06 7.88
CA TYR A 283 -2.78 5.14 7.67
C TYR A 283 -3.44 6.53 7.62
N PRO A 284 -2.72 7.59 8.00
CA PRO A 284 -3.19 8.97 7.88
C PRO A 284 -3.31 9.40 6.40
N THR A 285 -4.41 10.05 6.08
CA THR A 285 -4.59 10.78 4.82
C THR A 285 -5.25 12.13 5.06
N GLY A 286 -4.78 13.16 4.35
CA GLY A 286 -5.28 14.53 4.52
C GLY A 286 -6.73 14.68 4.05
N ALA A 287 -7.48 15.56 4.71
CA ALA A 287 -8.77 16.05 4.21
C ALA A 287 -8.62 17.48 3.64
N GLU A 288 -9.75 18.10 3.28
CA GLU A 288 -9.78 19.52 2.92
C GLU A 288 -9.20 20.40 4.05
N GLY A 289 -8.45 21.43 3.67
CA GLY A 289 -7.73 22.32 4.56
C GLY A 289 -6.25 21.94 4.77
N GLU A 290 -5.60 22.65 5.69
CA GLU A 290 -4.20 22.45 6.05
C GLU A 290 -4.07 21.47 7.22
N ASN A 291 -3.32 20.40 6.99
CA ASN A 291 -3.10 19.30 7.91
C ASN A 291 -1.61 19.13 8.17
N PHE A 292 -1.23 18.89 9.43
CA PHE A 292 0.16 18.84 9.86
C PHE A 292 0.48 17.48 10.45
N ILE A 293 1.63 16.92 10.07
CA ILE A 293 2.31 15.84 10.80
C ILE A 293 3.67 16.39 11.24
N LYS A 294 3.98 16.26 12.53
CA LYS A 294 5.33 16.49 13.06
C LYS A 294 5.90 15.18 13.55
N VAL A 295 7.12 14.88 13.15
CA VAL A 295 7.87 13.70 13.57
C VAL A 295 9.15 14.16 14.27
N ASN A 296 9.22 13.90 15.58
CA ASN A 296 10.42 14.05 16.37
C ASN A 296 11.30 12.81 16.19
N PHE A 297 12.51 12.98 15.67
CA PHE A 297 13.43 11.88 15.41
C PHE A 297 14.86 12.19 15.86
N SER A 298 15.72 11.16 15.90
CA SER A 298 17.15 11.36 16.11
C SER A 298 17.98 10.43 15.25
N GLY A 299 18.80 11.02 14.38
CA GLY A 299 19.62 10.36 13.37
C GLY A 299 20.22 11.39 12.41
N THR A 300 20.74 10.92 11.27
CA THR A 300 21.46 11.74 10.27
C THR A 300 20.64 12.04 9.02
N GLY A 301 19.39 11.59 8.97
CA GLY A 301 18.52 11.77 7.81
C GLY A 301 17.17 11.09 8.00
N ILE A 302 16.27 11.31 7.05
CA ILE A 302 14.93 10.75 7.08
C ILE A 302 14.41 10.54 5.66
N ILE A 303 13.74 9.41 5.47
CA ILE A 303 13.02 9.05 4.25
C ILE A 303 11.53 8.96 4.60
N LEU A 304 10.69 9.56 3.77
CA LEU A 304 9.23 9.50 3.89
C LEU A 304 8.66 8.46 2.92
N TYR A 305 7.69 7.69 3.38
CA TYR A 305 6.99 6.69 2.58
C TYR A 305 5.52 7.02 2.41
N LEU A 306 5.04 6.90 1.18
CA LEU A 306 3.65 7.09 0.80
C LEU A 306 3.06 5.76 0.30
N ALA A 307 1.90 5.38 0.86
CA ALA A 307 1.20 4.16 0.48
C ALA A 307 0.34 4.34 -0.78
N THR A 308 -0.19 5.55 -0.99
CA THR A 308 -0.96 5.94 -2.18
C THR A 308 -0.60 7.37 -2.55
N TYR A 309 -0.33 7.58 -3.84
CA TYR A 309 0.04 8.86 -4.41
C TYR A 309 -0.48 8.95 -5.85
N GLN A 310 -0.97 10.13 -6.24
CA GLN A 310 -1.28 10.49 -7.63
C GLN A 310 -0.55 11.80 -7.91
N GLU A 311 0.21 11.87 -8.99
CA GLU A 311 1.08 13.00 -9.33
C GLU A 311 0.30 14.34 -9.39
N ASP A 312 -0.95 14.30 -9.88
CA ASP A 312 -1.82 15.48 -9.99
C ASP A 312 -2.35 16.02 -8.64
N GLU A 313 -2.12 15.31 -7.51
CA GLU A 313 -2.68 15.64 -6.18
C GLU A 313 -1.63 15.90 -5.09
N VAL A 314 -0.37 16.12 -5.50
CA VAL A 314 0.74 16.40 -4.59
C VAL A 314 0.73 17.88 -4.19
N ASN A 315 0.07 18.20 -3.08
CA ASN A 315 0.09 19.53 -2.48
C ASN A 315 0.57 19.44 -1.03
N ILE A 316 1.87 19.17 -0.89
CA ILE A 316 2.53 19.09 0.41
C ILE A 316 3.74 20.01 0.47
N SER A 317 4.04 20.53 1.66
CA SER A 317 5.31 21.20 1.96
C SER A 317 5.97 20.53 3.14
N MET A 318 7.30 20.46 3.09
CA MET A 318 8.10 19.72 4.05
C MET A 318 9.20 20.60 4.61
N SER A 319 9.55 20.39 5.88
CA SER A 319 10.67 21.09 6.52
C SER A 319 11.35 20.25 7.58
N ILE A 320 12.66 20.45 7.73
CA ILE A 320 13.49 19.88 8.79
C ILE A 320 14.00 21.03 9.66
N ASP A 321 13.73 20.98 10.97
CA ASP A 321 14.13 22.02 11.93
C ASP A 321 13.72 23.43 11.50
N LYS A 322 12.53 23.54 10.88
CA LYS A 322 11.93 24.76 10.30
C LYS A 322 12.58 25.27 9.00
N ASN A 323 13.61 24.59 8.49
CA ASN A 323 14.16 24.87 7.18
C ASN A 323 13.30 24.15 6.12
N SER A 324 12.74 24.91 5.19
CA SER A 324 11.93 24.36 4.10
C SER A 324 12.78 23.47 3.20
N ILE A 325 12.19 22.40 2.71
CA ILE A 325 12.79 21.53 1.69
C ILE A 325 12.22 21.93 0.34
N GLU A 326 13.09 22.04 -0.68
CA GLU A 326 12.63 22.27 -2.06
C GLU A 326 12.02 20.98 -2.61
N ASN A 327 10.77 21.09 -3.06
CA ASN A 327 9.89 19.95 -3.29
C ASN A 327 9.98 19.33 -4.69
N ILE A 328 10.59 20.01 -5.66
CA ILE A 328 10.39 19.70 -7.09
C ILE A 328 11.05 18.37 -7.48
N GLU A 329 12.29 18.14 -7.05
CA GLU A 329 13.03 16.90 -7.38
C GLU A 329 12.57 15.68 -6.57
N LEU A 330 11.90 15.89 -5.43
CA LEU A 330 11.46 14.78 -4.56
C LEU A 330 10.33 13.96 -5.17
N PHE A 331 9.49 14.57 -6.02
CA PHE A 331 8.34 13.91 -6.61
C PHE A 331 8.57 13.44 -8.05
N GLU A 332 9.79 13.61 -8.57
CA GLU A 332 10.19 12.98 -9.82
C GLU A 332 10.23 11.45 -9.60
N ASP A 333 9.64 10.70 -10.53
CA ASP A 333 9.64 9.23 -10.55
C ASP A 333 9.06 8.54 -9.30
N MET A 334 8.05 9.16 -8.64
CA MET A 334 7.37 8.54 -7.48
C MET A 334 6.82 7.14 -7.78
N GLU A 335 6.32 6.90 -8.99
CA GLU A 335 5.83 5.58 -9.42
C GLU A 335 6.96 4.55 -9.43
N GLU A 336 8.15 4.92 -9.92
CA GLU A 336 9.33 4.05 -9.97
C GLU A 336 9.88 3.78 -8.56
N ASN A 337 9.93 4.82 -7.72
CA ASN A 337 10.42 4.77 -6.35
C ASN A 337 9.39 4.21 -5.34
N LYS A 338 8.22 3.73 -5.81
CA LYS A 338 7.18 3.14 -4.96
C LYS A 338 6.81 4.02 -3.75
N GLY A 339 6.74 5.33 -3.97
CA GLY A 339 6.40 6.33 -2.94
C GLY A 339 7.48 6.56 -1.89
N GLU A 340 8.73 6.20 -2.16
CA GLU A 340 9.90 6.55 -1.35
C GLU A 340 10.41 7.96 -1.68
N LEU A 341 10.55 8.80 -0.65
CA LEU A 341 10.99 10.19 -0.77
C LEU A 341 12.17 10.44 0.18
N LEU A 342 13.36 10.69 -0.37
CA LEU A 342 14.54 11.06 0.43
C LEU A 342 14.44 12.51 0.89
N VAL A 343 13.89 12.72 2.08
CA VAL A 343 13.59 14.07 2.61
C VAL A 343 14.86 14.80 3.05
N ALA A 344 15.78 14.10 3.72
CA ALA A 344 17.06 14.67 4.15
C ALA A 344 18.10 13.58 4.42
N GLU A 345 19.36 13.90 4.11
CA GLU A 345 20.55 13.13 4.48
C GLU A 345 21.69 14.05 4.92
N GLY A 346 22.73 13.49 5.56
CA GLY A 346 23.90 14.27 5.98
C GLY A 346 23.65 15.25 7.13
N LEU A 347 22.54 15.13 7.87
CA LEU A 347 22.28 15.89 9.08
C LEU A 347 23.29 15.51 10.18
N ALA A 348 23.57 16.44 11.08
CA ALA A 348 24.37 16.15 12.26
C ALA A 348 23.66 15.11 13.14
N ASP A 349 24.35 14.05 13.56
CA ASP A 349 23.72 13.02 14.40
C ASP A 349 23.20 13.64 15.72
N GLY A 350 21.88 13.66 15.87
CA GLY A 350 21.24 14.41 16.94
C GLY A 350 19.72 14.41 16.83
N PRO A 351 19.02 15.15 17.70
CA PRO A 351 17.57 15.31 17.64
C PRO A 351 17.15 16.33 16.55
N HIS A 352 16.12 15.98 15.79
CA HIS A 352 15.56 16.78 14.70
C HIS A 352 14.03 16.73 14.70
N VAL A 353 13.40 17.72 14.07
CA VAL A 353 11.95 17.78 13.86
C VAL A 353 11.64 17.84 12.38
N PHE A 354 10.99 16.80 11.86
CA PHE A 354 10.43 16.77 10.51
C PHE A 354 8.98 17.22 10.55
N THR A 355 8.61 18.20 9.74
CA THR A 355 7.23 18.68 9.62
C THR A 355 6.73 18.52 8.18
N ILE A 356 5.57 17.88 8.04
CA ILE A 356 4.81 17.76 6.80
C ILE A 356 3.56 18.61 6.93
N VAL A 357 3.31 19.47 5.95
CA VAL A 357 2.07 20.21 5.80
C VAL A 357 1.39 19.75 4.52
N SER A 358 0.22 19.15 4.66
CA SER A 358 -0.61 18.64 3.57
C SER A 358 -1.83 19.53 3.39
N LYS A 359 -2.01 20.10 2.20
CA LYS A 359 -3.10 21.02 1.91
C LYS A 359 -4.02 20.47 0.83
N ASP A 360 -5.26 20.16 1.18
CA ASP A 360 -6.26 19.63 0.24
C ASP A 360 -5.76 18.37 -0.53
N SER A 361 -4.82 17.63 0.05
CA SER A 361 -4.16 16.49 -0.59
C SER A 361 -4.65 15.17 -0.01
N ARG A 362 -4.81 14.17 -0.88
CA ARG A 362 -5.29 12.83 -0.56
C ARG A 362 -4.16 11.80 -0.47
N LEU A 363 -2.92 12.26 -0.32
CA LEU A 363 -1.78 11.38 -0.07
C LEU A 363 -2.02 10.53 1.17
N VAL A 364 -1.57 9.28 1.12
CA VAL A 364 -1.64 8.36 2.26
C VAL A 364 -0.21 8.16 2.77
N PHE A 365 0.05 8.61 3.99
CA PHE A 365 1.40 8.56 4.59
C PHE A 365 1.61 7.23 5.28
N GLU A 366 2.52 6.41 4.77
CA GLU A 366 2.79 5.06 5.27
C GLU A 366 3.64 5.09 6.55
N GLY A 367 4.69 5.90 6.55
CA GLY A 367 5.67 5.94 7.64
C GLY A 367 6.95 6.65 7.24
N VAL A 368 7.97 6.53 8.07
CA VAL A 368 9.30 7.13 7.83
C VAL A 368 10.42 6.14 8.17
N LYS A 369 11.56 6.22 7.47
CA LYS A 369 12.82 5.57 7.85
C LYS A 369 13.83 6.61 8.31
N ILE A 370 14.32 6.46 9.53
CA ILE A 370 15.31 7.35 10.13
C ILE A 370 16.70 6.79 9.85
N LEU A 371 17.55 7.59 9.19
CA LEU A 371 18.92 7.22 8.81
C LEU A 371 19.92 7.46 9.96
N GLY A 372 21.11 6.87 9.86
CA GLY A 372 22.19 7.03 10.84
C GLY A 372 22.13 6.06 12.03
N ARG A 373 21.19 5.10 12.01
CA ARG A 373 21.11 4.01 12.99
C ARG A 373 21.62 2.72 12.36
N SER A 374 22.64 2.12 12.98
CA SER A 374 23.12 0.80 12.56
C SER A 374 22.02 -0.25 12.73
N THR A 375 21.79 -1.02 11.67
CA THR A 375 20.87 -2.16 11.62
C THR A 375 21.63 -3.43 11.25
N ALA A 376 21.10 -4.58 11.64
CA ALA A 376 21.60 -5.89 11.24
C ALA A 376 20.54 -6.65 10.44
N TYR A 377 20.96 -7.65 9.68
CA TYR A 377 20.03 -8.60 9.08
C TYR A 377 19.39 -9.50 10.15
N PHE A 378 18.17 -9.94 9.87
CA PHE A 378 17.49 -10.88 10.77
C PHE A 378 18.27 -12.20 10.84
N PRO A 379 18.42 -12.81 12.04
CA PRO A 379 19.11 -14.09 12.14
C PRO A 379 18.45 -15.17 11.27
N GLU A 380 19.25 -16.03 10.65
CA GLU A 380 18.74 -17.11 9.81
C GLU A 380 17.69 -17.96 10.54
N GLY A 381 16.54 -18.19 9.91
CA GLY A 381 15.44 -18.97 10.48
C GLY A 381 14.59 -18.24 11.53
N SER A 382 14.89 -16.98 11.86
CA SER A 382 14.08 -16.18 12.80
C SER A 382 12.76 -15.70 12.19
N ILE A 383 12.70 -15.53 10.87
CA ILE A 383 11.50 -15.20 10.10
C ILE A 383 10.88 -16.47 9.50
N LYS A 384 9.58 -16.66 9.71
CA LYS A 384 8.79 -17.75 9.12
C LYS A 384 7.59 -17.18 8.36
N ILE A 385 7.41 -17.62 7.12
CA ILE A 385 6.34 -17.15 6.23
C ILE A 385 5.41 -18.32 5.88
N VAL A 386 4.09 -18.13 6.07
CA VAL A 386 3.08 -19.16 5.80
C VAL A 386 1.85 -18.55 5.11
N PRO A 387 1.40 -19.08 3.96
CA PRO A 387 2.08 -20.08 3.14
C PRO A 387 3.33 -19.51 2.45
N ASN A 388 4.26 -20.38 2.05
CA ASN A 388 5.52 -19.99 1.38
C ASN A 388 5.45 -20.07 -0.15
N SER A 389 4.32 -20.48 -0.71
CA SER A 389 4.06 -20.49 -2.15
C SER A 389 2.56 -20.56 -2.41
N GLY A 390 2.15 -20.16 -3.62
CA GLY A 390 0.76 -20.17 -4.01
C GLY A 390 0.51 -19.80 -5.47
N ALA A 391 -0.77 -19.76 -5.82
CA ALA A 391 -1.25 -19.28 -7.11
C ALA A 391 -2.49 -18.40 -6.93
N THR A 392 -2.50 -17.25 -7.58
CA THR A 392 -3.48 -16.18 -7.38
C THR A 392 -4.01 -15.68 -8.71
N THR A 393 -5.34 -15.71 -8.90
CA THR A 393 -6.00 -15.18 -10.11
C THR A 393 -6.59 -13.79 -9.85
N ARG A 394 -7.70 -13.70 -9.09
CA ARG A 394 -8.33 -12.42 -8.71
C ARG A 394 -8.55 -12.25 -7.22
N GLN A 395 -8.37 -13.31 -6.45
CA GLN A 395 -8.52 -13.28 -5.00
C GLN A 395 -7.32 -12.61 -4.33
N THR A 396 -7.54 -12.01 -3.17
CA THR A 396 -6.44 -11.57 -2.30
C THR A 396 -6.07 -12.73 -1.36
N ASN A 397 -4.80 -13.10 -1.33
CA ASN A 397 -4.25 -14.08 -0.41
C ASN A 397 -3.56 -13.39 0.77
N TYR A 398 -3.61 -14.04 1.93
CA TYR A 398 -3.00 -13.53 3.16
C TYR A 398 -1.84 -14.43 3.55
N LEU A 399 -0.67 -13.85 3.72
CA LEU A 399 0.53 -14.52 4.20
C LEU A 399 0.79 -14.03 5.61
N ASN A 400 1.02 -14.96 6.53
CA ASN A 400 1.45 -14.66 7.89
C ASN A 400 2.97 -14.72 7.96
N VAL A 401 3.58 -13.59 8.32
CA VAL A 401 5.02 -13.46 8.58
C VAL A 401 5.21 -13.41 10.08
N SER A 402 5.94 -14.38 10.63
CA SER A 402 6.23 -14.47 12.06
C SER A 402 7.72 -14.24 12.29
N PHE A 403 8.06 -13.38 13.24
CA PHE A 403 9.43 -13.14 13.68
C PHE A 403 9.60 -13.63 15.12
N ASN A 404 10.57 -14.51 15.36
CA ASN A 404 10.93 -15.05 16.66
C ASN A 404 12.24 -14.41 17.17
N ALA A 405 12.13 -13.57 18.19
CA ALA A 405 13.27 -12.88 18.82
C ALA A 405 13.99 -13.71 19.90
N GLY A 406 13.84 -15.04 19.88
CA GLY A 406 14.32 -15.93 20.95
C GLY A 406 15.83 -15.92 21.16
N GLN A 407 16.60 -15.93 20.07
CA GLN A 407 18.07 -15.89 20.10
C GLN A 407 18.63 -14.61 19.47
N THR A 408 17.76 -13.65 19.18
CA THR A 408 18.13 -12.40 18.53
C THR A 408 18.68 -11.43 19.56
N VAL A 409 19.84 -10.83 19.27
CA VAL A 409 20.46 -9.83 20.15
C VAL A 409 19.65 -8.54 20.12
N PRO A 410 19.51 -7.80 21.24
CA PRO A 410 18.85 -6.49 21.21
C PRO A 410 19.48 -5.54 20.20
N GLY A 411 18.65 -4.82 19.44
CA GLY A 411 19.11 -3.97 18.34
C GLY A 411 18.03 -3.72 17.29
N TYR A 412 18.41 -3.08 16.20
CA TYR A 412 17.55 -2.81 15.05
C TYR A 412 17.84 -3.78 13.91
N TYR A 413 16.78 -4.27 13.28
CA TYR A 413 16.86 -5.27 12.23
C TYR A 413 16.11 -4.84 11.00
N VAL A 414 16.70 -5.11 9.83
CA VAL A 414 16.12 -4.89 8.50
C VAL A 414 16.43 -6.10 7.62
N ASP A 415 15.50 -6.49 6.76
CA ASP A 415 15.72 -7.51 5.74
C ASP A 415 14.69 -7.38 4.62
N ASP A 416 14.83 -8.18 3.56
CA ASP A 416 13.88 -8.32 2.49
C ASP A 416 13.17 -9.67 2.54
N ILE A 417 11.87 -9.64 2.31
CA ILE A 417 11.09 -10.81 1.94
C ILE A 417 10.97 -10.81 0.42
N VAL A 418 11.56 -11.83 -0.21
CA VAL A 418 11.64 -11.97 -1.66
C VAL A 418 10.49 -12.82 -2.15
N PHE A 419 9.73 -12.28 -3.10
CA PHE A 419 8.68 -12.96 -3.84
C PHE A 419 9.18 -13.27 -5.25
N ASP A 420 9.45 -14.55 -5.49
CA ASP A 420 9.73 -15.05 -6.84
C ASP A 420 8.41 -15.34 -7.55
N THR A 421 8.18 -14.70 -8.69
CA THR A 421 6.94 -14.89 -9.46
C THR A 421 7.20 -15.23 -10.91
N ASN A 422 6.17 -15.72 -11.60
CA ASN A 422 6.22 -15.92 -13.05
C ASN A 422 6.21 -14.61 -13.87
N SER A 423 6.26 -13.43 -13.23
CA SER A 423 6.42 -12.13 -13.89
C SER A 423 7.59 -11.29 -13.36
N GLY A 424 8.45 -11.88 -12.53
CA GLY A 424 9.62 -11.21 -11.96
C GLY A 424 9.68 -11.32 -10.44
N GLU A 425 10.70 -10.67 -9.87
CA GLU A 425 10.90 -10.57 -8.42
C GLU A 425 10.13 -9.37 -7.86
N ALA A 426 9.57 -9.52 -6.66
CA ALA A 426 9.04 -8.41 -5.87
C ALA A 426 9.54 -8.50 -4.43
N LEU A 427 9.69 -7.36 -3.76
CA LEU A 427 10.27 -7.26 -2.43
C LEU A 427 9.29 -6.65 -1.44
N VAL A 428 9.34 -7.12 -0.20
CA VAL A 428 8.77 -6.46 0.97
C VAL A 428 9.88 -6.29 2.00
N GLU A 429 10.20 -5.04 2.34
CA GLU A 429 11.16 -4.76 3.42
C GLU A 429 10.53 -5.11 4.77
N VAL A 430 11.28 -5.69 5.69
CA VAL A 430 10.82 -6.03 7.04
C VAL A 430 11.72 -5.39 8.07
N PHE A 431 11.12 -4.81 9.11
CA PHE A 431 11.83 -4.08 10.16
C PHE A 431 11.42 -4.58 11.55
N ALA A 432 12.38 -4.62 12.49
CA ALA A 432 12.10 -4.90 13.90
C ALA A 432 13.08 -4.18 14.85
N GLU A 433 12.60 -3.83 16.04
CA GLU A 433 13.45 -3.46 17.16
C GLU A 433 13.41 -4.57 18.21
N VAL A 434 14.52 -5.27 18.42
CA VAL A 434 14.63 -6.26 19.48
C VAL A 434 15.05 -5.57 20.77
N LEU A 435 14.19 -5.71 21.77
CA LEU A 435 14.35 -5.13 23.09
C LEU A 435 14.97 -6.17 24.04
N PRO A 436 15.87 -5.81 24.96
CA PRO A 436 16.41 -6.75 25.92
C PRO A 436 15.29 -7.38 26.77
N GLU A 437 15.44 -8.65 27.14
CA GLU A 437 14.48 -9.40 27.98
C GLU A 437 14.15 -8.62 29.28
N ASN A 438 15.14 -7.88 29.79
CA ASN A 438 15.06 -7.02 30.96
C ASN A 438 15.00 -5.53 30.60
N ILE A 439 14.06 -5.08 29.76
CA ILE A 439 13.59 -3.71 29.94
C ILE A 439 12.88 -3.67 31.28
N SER A 440 13.59 -3.16 32.29
CA SER A 440 12.97 -2.68 33.51
C SER A 440 11.92 -1.66 33.08
N LYS A 441 10.64 -2.08 32.99
CA LYS A 441 9.46 -1.23 32.73
C LYS A 441 9.15 -0.33 33.93
N VAL A 442 10.18 0.00 34.69
CA VAL A 442 10.09 0.64 35.98
C VAL A 442 11.01 1.85 36.04
N VAL A 443 10.59 2.84 36.80
CA VAL A 443 11.25 4.12 37.01
C VAL A 443 11.66 4.15 38.48
N ASP A 444 12.96 4.27 38.75
CA ASP A 444 13.46 4.42 40.12
C ASP A 444 13.01 5.76 40.69
N ILE A 445 12.32 5.72 41.82
CA ILE A 445 11.90 6.93 42.54
C ILE A 445 12.82 7.14 43.73
N TYR A 446 13.59 8.21 43.67
CA TYR A 446 14.52 8.60 44.71
C TYR A 446 13.81 9.42 45.78
N ARG A 447 14.12 9.11 47.05
CA ARG A 447 13.65 9.90 48.19
C ARG A 447 14.74 10.85 48.67
N TYR A 448 14.31 12.07 48.92
CA TYR A 448 15.10 13.16 49.47
C TYR A 448 14.42 13.72 50.71
N TYR A 449 15.21 14.09 51.71
CA TYR A 449 14.73 14.65 52.97
C TYR A 449 15.55 15.86 53.39
N ASN A 450 14.90 16.93 53.83
CA ASN A 450 15.56 18.18 54.27
C ASN A 450 15.36 18.50 55.76
N GLY A 451 14.93 17.52 56.57
CA GLY A 451 14.62 17.71 57.99
C GLY A 451 13.14 18.02 58.26
N THR A 452 12.37 18.43 57.26
CA THR A 452 10.94 18.77 57.42
C THR A 452 10.06 18.06 56.40
N ASP A 453 10.48 18.00 55.14
CA ASP A 453 9.68 17.48 54.03
C ASP A 453 10.37 16.31 53.30
N TYR A 454 9.55 15.42 52.73
CA TYR A 454 9.98 14.31 51.90
C TYR A 454 9.60 14.54 50.44
N LEU A 455 10.62 14.60 49.59
CA LEU A 455 10.49 14.74 48.14
C LEU A 455 10.81 13.41 47.48
N PHE A 456 9.93 12.98 46.58
CA PHE A 456 10.08 11.80 45.74
C PHE A 456 10.17 12.24 44.28
N THR A 457 11.22 11.81 43.58
CA THR A 457 11.45 12.20 42.19
C THR A 457 12.06 11.07 41.37
N ALA A 458 11.61 10.97 40.12
CA ALA A 458 12.19 10.11 39.09
C ALA A 458 13.44 10.71 38.45
N ASP A 459 13.62 12.03 38.54
CA ASP A 459 14.71 12.77 37.90
C ASP A 459 15.38 13.74 38.87
N PRO A 460 16.33 13.24 39.69
CA PRO A 460 17.09 14.11 40.58
C PRO A 460 17.99 15.11 39.85
N GLN A 461 18.36 14.86 38.58
CA GLN A 461 19.26 15.73 37.84
C GLN A 461 18.52 16.97 37.35
N ALA A 462 17.32 16.80 36.77
CA ALA A 462 16.46 17.93 36.41
C ALA A 462 16.10 18.81 37.62
N GLU A 463 16.01 18.21 38.82
CA GLU A 463 15.66 18.93 40.04
C GLU A 463 16.86 19.39 40.88
N ALA A 464 18.09 19.20 40.40
CA ALA A 464 19.32 19.40 41.18
C ALA A 464 19.38 20.79 41.85
N LYS A 465 18.99 21.85 41.12
CA LYS A 465 18.94 23.22 41.66
C LYS A 465 18.05 23.34 42.89
N ARG A 466 16.83 22.79 42.83
CA ARG A 466 15.86 22.81 43.95
C ARG A 466 16.35 21.97 45.12
N LEU A 467 16.93 20.81 44.83
CA LEU A 467 17.45 19.90 45.85
C LEU A 467 18.57 20.58 46.66
N ILE A 468 19.50 21.25 45.99
CA ILE A 468 20.61 21.98 46.63
C ILE A 468 20.08 23.19 47.41
N GLN A 469 19.28 24.05 46.78
CA GLN A 469 18.78 25.30 47.39
C GLN A 469 17.96 25.04 48.66
N ASN A 470 17.16 23.96 48.68
CA ASN A 470 16.31 23.61 49.82
C ASN A 470 16.93 22.55 50.75
N ARG A 471 18.24 22.30 50.63
CA ARG A 471 19.02 21.42 51.52
C ARG A 471 18.46 19.99 51.62
N TYR A 472 17.97 19.45 50.51
CA TYR A 472 17.52 18.07 50.44
C TYR A 472 18.71 17.12 50.38
N VAL A 473 18.71 16.11 51.24
CA VAL A 473 19.71 15.03 51.28
C VAL A 473 19.11 13.77 50.66
N LYS A 474 19.83 13.16 49.71
CA LYS A 474 19.42 11.91 49.07
C LYS A 474 19.45 10.77 50.07
N GLU A 475 18.33 10.08 50.26
CA GLU A 475 18.27 8.87 51.10
C GLU A 475 18.36 7.56 50.30
N GLY A 476 18.20 7.61 48.98
CA GLY A 476 18.29 6.45 48.09
C GLY A 476 17.00 6.21 47.29
N ILE A 477 16.89 5.03 46.70
CA ILE A 477 15.67 4.59 45.99
C ILE A 477 14.62 4.20 47.04
N ALA A 478 13.43 4.79 46.97
CA ALA A 478 12.34 4.46 47.89
C ALA A 478 11.42 3.37 47.35
N PHE A 479 11.10 3.41 46.06
CA PHE A 479 10.28 2.43 45.36
C PHE A 479 10.45 2.63 43.85
N ARG A 480 9.92 1.70 43.05
CA ARG A 480 9.90 1.86 41.59
C ARG A 480 8.48 1.99 41.07
N LEU A 481 8.25 3.02 40.27
CA LEU A 481 7.01 3.21 39.51
C LEU A 481 7.13 2.52 38.16
N PHE A 482 6.06 2.50 37.38
CA PHE A 482 6.07 2.02 36.01
C PHE A 482 6.37 3.16 35.04
N LYS A 483 6.99 2.85 33.90
CA LYS A 483 7.02 3.80 32.77
C LYS A 483 5.59 4.06 32.25
N PRO A 484 5.34 5.19 31.57
CA PRO A 484 4.13 5.40 30.79
C PRO A 484 3.80 4.19 29.90
N ASP A 485 2.51 4.00 29.60
CA ASP A 485 1.96 2.92 28.74
C ASP A 485 2.04 1.49 29.28
N ASN A 486 2.37 1.30 30.56
CA ASN A 486 2.24 -0.02 31.19
C ASN A 486 0.75 -0.34 31.46
N PRO A 487 0.17 -1.41 30.87
CA PRO A 487 -1.25 -1.72 31.03
C PRO A 487 -1.65 -1.89 32.51
N GLY A 488 -2.82 -1.35 32.88
CA GLY A 488 -3.31 -1.40 34.27
C GLY A 488 -2.64 -0.40 35.23
N THR A 489 -1.95 0.60 34.70
CA THR A 489 -1.32 1.67 35.49
C THR A 489 -1.85 3.05 35.07
N VAL A 490 -1.74 4.03 35.97
CA VAL A 490 -2.16 5.42 35.75
C VAL A 490 -1.08 6.37 36.26
N SER A 491 -1.04 7.60 35.76
CA SER A 491 -0.08 8.61 36.21
C SER A 491 -0.13 8.84 37.73
N PHE A 492 1.05 9.01 38.35
CA PHE A 492 1.19 9.33 39.76
C PHE A 492 1.69 10.77 39.90
N TYR A 493 0.77 11.63 40.31
CA TYR A 493 0.89 13.07 40.31
C TYR A 493 1.53 13.58 41.61
N ARG A 494 2.24 14.71 41.52
CA ARG A 494 2.87 15.42 42.64
C ARG A 494 2.33 16.84 42.76
N TRP A 495 2.10 17.27 43.99
CA TRP A 495 1.80 18.65 44.34
C TRP A 495 2.68 19.13 45.49
N TYR A 496 2.96 20.44 45.54
CA TYR A 496 3.72 21.08 46.62
C TYR A 496 2.94 22.25 47.24
N ASN A 497 2.85 22.29 48.57
CA ASN A 497 2.28 23.42 49.30
C ASN A 497 3.39 24.28 49.91
N PRO A 498 3.62 25.54 49.44
CA PRO A 498 4.72 26.37 49.92
C PRO A 498 4.53 26.87 51.36
N GLN A 499 3.29 27.02 51.84
CA GLN A 499 3.02 27.45 53.23
C GLN A 499 3.31 26.33 54.23
N LYS A 500 2.85 25.11 53.92
CA LYS A 500 3.06 23.91 54.74
C LYS A 500 4.44 23.29 54.53
N LYS A 501 5.13 23.67 53.46
CA LYS A 501 6.37 23.04 52.97
C LYS A 501 6.20 21.53 52.88
N SER A 502 5.16 21.07 52.17
CA SER A 502 4.81 19.64 52.08
C SER A 502 4.54 19.23 50.64
N HIS A 503 5.11 18.10 50.23
CA HIS A 503 4.66 17.41 49.03
C HIS A 503 3.49 16.46 49.31
N PHE A 504 2.65 16.25 48.30
CA PHE A 504 1.58 15.28 48.28
C PHE A 504 1.55 14.55 46.93
N TYR A 505 1.27 13.25 46.94
CA TYR A 505 1.27 12.38 45.77
C TYR A 505 0.00 11.54 45.69
N HIS A 506 -0.58 11.46 44.49
CA HIS A 506 -1.81 10.70 44.26
C HIS A 506 -1.96 10.25 42.80
N SER A 507 -2.66 9.14 42.57
CA SER A 507 -2.98 8.63 41.22
C SER A 507 -4.21 9.30 40.57
N ASN A 508 -4.99 10.03 41.37
CA ASN A 508 -6.11 10.84 40.90
C ASN A 508 -5.66 12.29 40.79
N TYR A 509 -5.83 12.87 39.60
CA TYR A 509 -5.47 14.26 39.30
C TYR A 509 -6.20 15.29 40.19
N THR A 510 -7.36 14.96 40.76
CA THR A 510 -8.07 15.85 41.71
C THR A 510 -7.67 15.61 43.18
N GLY A 511 -6.64 14.81 43.44
CA GLY A 511 -6.10 14.57 44.78
C GLY A 511 -6.89 13.56 45.63
N GLY A 512 -7.88 12.86 45.06
CA GLY A 512 -8.57 11.76 45.72
C GLY A 512 -9.38 12.17 46.96
N GLY A 513 -10.02 13.33 46.92
CA GLY A 513 -10.81 13.88 48.04
C GLY A 513 -10.02 14.73 49.03
N LYS A 514 -8.71 14.90 48.83
CA LYS A 514 -7.90 15.86 49.58
C LYS A 514 -8.23 17.29 49.15
N ASP A 515 -8.30 18.20 50.12
CA ASP A 515 -8.30 19.64 49.85
C ASP A 515 -6.92 20.10 49.35
N LEU A 516 -6.87 20.45 48.06
CA LEU A 516 -5.66 20.92 47.36
C LEU A 516 -5.53 22.46 47.39
N ARG A 517 -6.35 23.20 48.16
CA ARG A 517 -6.15 24.66 48.30
C ARG A 517 -4.75 24.98 48.82
N GLY A 518 -4.07 25.87 48.10
CA GLY A 518 -2.68 26.25 48.37
C GLY A 518 -1.62 25.24 47.95
N TYR A 519 -1.99 24.14 47.27
CA TYR A 519 -1.05 23.24 46.61
C TYR A 519 -0.83 23.68 45.16
N ILE A 520 0.41 23.63 44.71
CA ILE A 520 0.85 23.88 43.35
C ILE A 520 1.10 22.52 42.71
N TYR A 521 0.52 22.27 41.53
CA TYR A 521 0.74 21.03 40.78
C TYR A 521 2.14 21.03 40.15
N GLU A 522 2.88 19.94 40.32
CA GLU A 522 4.27 19.80 39.87
C GLU A 522 4.48 18.70 38.82
N GLY A 523 3.41 18.10 38.29
CA GLY A 523 3.48 17.08 37.24
C GLY A 523 3.38 15.64 37.73
N THR A 524 3.73 14.70 36.84
CA THR A 524 3.79 13.25 37.12
C THR A 524 5.22 12.82 37.45
N ILE A 525 5.37 11.82 38.33
CA ILE A 525 6.66 11.20 38.63
C ILE A 525 6.79 9.77 38.09
N GLY A 526 5.81 9.31 37.29
CA GLY A 526 5.73 7.95 36.71
C GLY A 526 4.31 7.39 36.81
N ASN A 527 4.11 6.14 36.42
CA ASN A 527 2.80 5.47 36.53
C ASN A 527 2.74 4.52 37.74
N ILE A 528 1.59 4.44 38.39
CA ILE A 528 1.31 3.55 39.52
C ILE A 528 0.12 2.65 39.19
N ALA A 529 0.13 1.40 39.67
CA ALA A 529 -1.03 0.53 39.54
C ALA A 529 -2.05 0.83 40.65
N THR A 530 -3.33 0.94 40.29
CA THR A 530 -4.44 1.16 41.25
C THR A 530 -5.04 -0.15 41.76
N SER A 531 -4.70 -1.27 41.13
CA SER A 531 -4.99 -2.64 41.55
C SER A 531 -3.72 -3.48 41.62
N LYS A 532 -3.75 -4.59 42.37
CA LYS A 532 -2.57 -5.45 42.56
C LYS A 532 -2.21 -6.15 41.25
N LEU A 533 -0.98 -5.95 40.79
CA LEU A 533 -0.42 -6.60 39.60
C LEU A 533 0.62 -7.65 40.04
N THR A 534 1.03 -8.53 39.12
CA THR A 534 2.06 -9.53 39.40
C THR A 534 3.37 -8.88 39.86
N ASN A 535 3.94 -9.40 40.95
CA ASN A 535 5.18 -8.91 41.55
C ASN A 535 5.14 -7.42 41.94
N THR A 536 4.01 -6.91 42.44
CA THR A 536 3.92 -5.58 43.06
C THR A 536 3.62 -5.65 44.55
N ARG A 537 3.91 -4.56 45.26
CA ARG A 537 3.63 -4.37 46.69
C ARG A 537 2.92 -3.05 46.91
N GLU A 538 2.19 -2.95 48.01
CA GLU A 538 1.45 -1.75 48.39
C GLU A 538 2.40 -0.58 48.67
N LEU A 539 2.06 0.61 48.19
CA LEU A 539 2.67 1.87 48.61
C LEU A 539 1.78 2.53 49.65
N TYR A 540 2.20 2.49 50.90
CA TYR A 540 1.46 3.07 52.02
C TYR A 540 1.71 4.56 52.12
N ARG A 541 0.63 5.32 52.34
CA ARG A 541 0.64 6.75 52.62
C ARG A 541 0.43 6.98 54.11
N TRP A 542 1.24 7.86 54.68
CA TRP A 542 1.24 8.22 56.08
C TRP A 542 1.11 9.73 56.22
N TYR A 543 0.35 10.19 57.21
CA TYR A 543 0.04 11.61 57.41
C TYR A 543 0.38 12.07 58.84
N ASN A 544 1.04 13.21 58.94
CA ASN A 544 1.29 13.91 60.20
C ASN A 544 0.32 15.08 60.36
N ALA A 545 -0.70 14.91 61.20
CA ALA A 545 -1.72 15.94 61.40
C ALA A 545 -1.18 17.23 62.04
N LYS A 546 -0.05 17.18 62.76
CA LYS A 546 0.55 18.35 63.42
C LYS A 546 1.25 19.27 62.43
N THR A 547 1.90 18.71 61.41
CA THR A 547 2.70 19.48 60.44
C THR A 547 2.06 19.54 59.06
N GLY A 548 1.10 18.67 58.76
CA GLY A 548 0.47 18.54 57.45
C GLY A 548 1.30 17.75 56.43
N HIS A 549 2.38 17.08 56.87
CA HIS A 549 3.29 16.34 55.99
C HIS A 549 2.83 14.93 55.66
N TYR A 550 3.14 14.50 54.44
CA TYR A 550 2.92 13.14 53.96
C TYR A 550 4.22 12.37 53.81
N PHE A 551 4.15 11.06 54.02
CA PHE A 551 5.25 10.13 53.78
C PHE A 551 4.75 8.88 53.06
N TYR A 552 5.57 8.35 52.15
CA TYR A 552 5.24 7.21 51.30
C TYR A 552 6.29 6.12 51.47
N SER A 553 5.84 4.89 51.71
CA SER A 553 6.74 3.76 51.94
C SER A 553 6.08 2.44 51.56
N THR A 554 6.88 1.50 51.08
CA THR A 554 6.46 0.10 50.86
C THR A 554 6.53 -0.75 52.12
N ASP A 555 7.05 -0.19 53.22
CA ASP A 555 7.03 -0.83 54.53
C ASP A 555 5.71 -0.52 55.26
N LEU A 556 4.94 -1.57 55.54
CA LEU A 556 3.70 -1.51 56.32
C LEU A 556 3.94 -0.94 57.73
N GLN A 557 5.16 -1.07 58.24
CA GLN A 557 5.58 -0.49 59.50
C GLN A 557 6.15 0.93 59.33
N GLY A 558 5.87 1.63 58.22
CA GLY A 558 6.19 3.05 58.05
C GLY A 558 7.67 3.36 57.86
N GLY A 559 8.55 2.36 57.77
CA GLY A 559 9.98 2.55 57.56
C GLY A 559 10.61 3.40 58.67
N LYS A 560 11.22 4.53 58.28
CA LYS A 560 11.98 5.41 59.19
C LYS A 560 11.13 6.41 59.97
N ILE A 561 9.80 6.41 59.82
CA ILE A 561 8.95 7.44 60.47
C ILE A 561 8.58 7.07 61.91
N ASN A 562 8.31 8.10 62.73
CA ASN A 562 7.75 7.92 64.06
C ASN A 562 6.22 7.79 63.99
N LYS A 563 5.70 6.58 64.23
CA LYS A 563 4.25 6.25 64.22
C LYS A 563 3.41 6.91 65.33
N ARG A 564 4.06 7.46 66.36
CA ARG A 564 3.33 8.29 67.33
C ARG A 564 2.86 9.59 66.68
N ILE A 565 3.60 10.07 65.68
CA ILE A 565 3.38 11.34 64.98
C ILE A 565 2.69 11.10 63.63
N TYR A 566 3.20 10.18 62.81
CA TYR A 566 2.60 9.82 61.52
C TYR A 566 1.55 8.72 61.72
N LYS A 567 0.34 8.98 61.22
CA LYS A 567 -0.77 8.03 61.20
C LYS A 567 -0.96 7.46 59.80
N PHE A 568 -1.43 6.23 59.74
CA PHE A 568 -1.75 5.58 58.47
C PHE A 568 -2.90 6.31 57.77
N ASP A 569 -2.71 6.65 56.50
CA ASP A 569 -3.64 7.47 55.69
C ASP A 569 -4.19 6.71 54.47
N GLY A 570 -3.74 5.47 54.26
CA GLY A 570 -4.24 4.57 53.22
C GLY A 570 -3.16 4.03 52.27
N ILE A 571 -3.61 3.33 51.24
CA ILE A 571 -2.74 2.80 50.17
C ILE A 571 -2.83 3.77 48.99
N ALA A 572 -1.69 4.30 48.55
CA ALA A 572 -1.59 5.18 47.39
C ALA A 572 -1.70 4.42 46.05
N GLY A 573 -1.31 3.13 46.05
CA GLY A 573 -1.35 2.23 44.90
C GLY A 573 -0.37 1.08 45.08
N TYR A 574 0.01 0.42 43.98
CA TYR A 574 0.94 -0.70 43.96
C TYR A 574 2.18 -0.37 43.11
N VAL A 575 3.35 -0.68 43.65
CA VAL A 575 4.68 -0.32 43.12
C VAL A 575 5.60 -1.55 43.08
N LYS A 576 6.75 -1.43 42.41
CA LYS A 576 7.74 -2.50 42.21
C LYS A 576 8.86 -2.47 43.24
#